data_AF-A0A355L3E6-F1
#
_entry.id   AF-A0A355L3E6-F1
#
_cell.length_a   1.000
_cell.length_b   1.000
_cell.length_c   1.000
_cell.angle_alpha   90.00
_cell.angle_beta   90.00
_cell.angle_gamma   90.00
#
_symmetry.space_group_name_H-M   'P 1'
#
loop_
_entity.id
_entity.type
_entity.pdbx_description
1 polymer ?
#
loop_
_entity_poly.entity_id
_entity_poly.type
_entity_poly.pdbx_seq_one_letter_code
_entity_poly.pdbx_strand_id
1 'polypeptide(L)' 'MARVYNFSAGPSTLPEKVLKQAADEMLDYQGCGQSVMEMSHR' A
#
# COMPACT_ATOMS: atom_id res chain seq x y z
N MET A 1 -19.56 3.02 -6.89
CA MET A 1 -18.93 2.81 -8.23
C MET A 1 -18.23 1.47 -8.22
N ALA A 2 -18.29 0.71 -9.31
CA ALA A 2 -17.55 -0.56 -9.43
C ALA A 2 -16.04 -0.29 -9.60
N ARG A 3 -15.20 -1.24 -9.20
CA ARG A 3 -13.74 -1.15 -9.37
C ARG A 3 -13.39 -1.17 -10.86
N VAL A 4 -12.51 -0.26 -11.28
CA VAL A 4 -12.04 -0.17 -12.68
C VAL A 4 -11.13 -1.36 -13.00
N TYR A 5 -11.32 -1.97 -14.17
CA TYR A 5 -10.40 -2.97 -14.72
C TYR A 5 -9.17 -2.28 -15.30
N ASN A 6 -8.00 -2.58 -14.75
CA ASN A 6 -6.73 -2.05 -15.21
C ASN A 6 -5.90 -3.17 -15.88
N PHE A 7 -5.69 -3.02 -17.19
CA PHE A 7 -4.95 -3.96 -18.05
C PHE A 7 -3.55 -3.42 -18.47
N SER A 8 -3.03 -2.42 -17.76
CA SER A 8 -1.73 -1.83 -18.08
C SER A 8 -0.59 -2.88 -18.03
N ALA A 9 0.30 -2.82 -19.03
CA ALA A 9 1.46 -3.70 -19.14
C ALA A 9 2.58 -3.38 -18.12
N GLY A 10 2.59 -2.15 -17.56
CA GLY A 10 3.57 -1.71 -16.57
C GLY A 10 3.63 -0.18 -16.44
N PRO A 11 3.56 0.41 -15.22
CA PRO A 11 3.13 -0.21 -13.97
C PRO A 11 1.73 -0.83 -14.10
N SER A 12 1.44 -1.88 -13.32
CA SER A 12 0.25 -2.72 -13.47
C SER A 12 -0.58 -2.83 -12.19
N THR A 13 -1.69 -3.57 -12.27
CA THR A 13 -2.65 -3.72 -11.16
C THR A 13 -2.05 -4.41 -9.95
N LEU A 14 -2.17 -3.77 -8.78
CA LEU A 14 -1.90 -4.40 -7.49
C LEU A 14 -3.19 -5.02 -6.90
N PRO A 15 -3.08 -6.09 -6.08
CA PRO A 15 -4.22 -6.63 -5.34
C PRO A 15 -4.81 -5.59 -4.39
N GLU A 16 -6.13 -5.45 -4.37
CA GLU A 16 -6.79 -4.42 -3.53
C GLU A 16 -6.58 -4.63 -2.04
N LYS A 17 -6.50 -5.89 -1.57
CA LYS A 17 -6.17 -6.18 -0.17
C LYS A 17 -4.82 -5.59 0.25
N VAL A 18 -3.84 -5.56 -0.66
CA VAL A 18 -2.51 -5.01 -0.40
C VAL A 18 -2.55 -3.49 -0.41
N LEU A 19 -3.25 -2.90 -1.38
CA LEU A 19 -3.44 -1.43 -1.42
C LEU A 19 -4.17 -0.92 -0.18
N LYS A 20 -5.19 -1.63 0.30
CA LYS A 20 -5.92 -1.30 1.53
C LYS A 20 -5.00 -1.36 2.74
N GLN A 21 -4.28 -2.47 2.92
CA GLN A 21 -3.32 -2.59 4.02
C GLN A 21 -2.27 -1.47 4.00
N ALA A 22 -1.66 -1.21 2.84
CA ALA A 22 -0.65 -0.15 2.72
C ALA A 22 -1.23 1.25 3.01
N ALA A 23 -2.49 1.51 2.65
CA ALA A 23 -3.16 2.77 2.98
C ALA A 23 -3.48 2.88 4.48
N ASP A 24 -3.97 1.80 5.09
CA ASP A 24 -4.33 1.74 6.51
C ASP A 24 -3.10 1.93 7.42
N GLU A 25 -1.94 1.39 7.01
CA GLU A 25 -0.68 1.45 7.76
C GLU A 25 0.26 2.60 7.34
N MET A 26 -0.20 3.53 6.49
CA MET A 26 0.66 4.53 5.83
C MET A 26 1.42 5.43 6.82
N LEU A 27 0.79 5.79 7.95
CA LEU A 27 1.33 6.70 8.97
C LEU A 27 1.83 5.97 10.22
N ASP A 28 1.36 4.75 10.46
CA ASP A 28 1.74 3.96 11.61
C ASP A 28 1.78 2.48 11.22
N TYR A 29 2.98 2.01 10.90
CA TYR A 29 3.21 0.62 10.56
C TYR A 29 3.16 -0.22 11.83
N GLN A 30 2.14 -1.08 11.95
CA GLN A 30 2.01 -2.04 13.05
C GLN A 30 2.08 -1.43 14.46
N GLY A 31 1.67 -0.16 14.63
CA GLY A 31 1.70 0.50 15.95
C GLY A 31 3.09 0.93 16.41
N CYS A 32 4.08 1.01 15.51
CA CYS A 32 5.43 1.47 15.84
C CYS A 32 5.56 3.00 15.91
N GLY A 33 4.50 3.74 15.60
CA GLY A 33 4.44 5.20 15.67
C GLY A 33 5.11 5.92 14.52
N GLN A 34 5.45 5.22 13.43
CA GLN A 34 6.05 5.79 12.22
C GLN A 34 5.67 4.96 10.97
N SER A 35 5.78 5.58 9.80
CA SER A 35 5.62 4.91 8.52
C SER A 35 6.77 3.94 8.25
N VAL A 36 6.51 2.85 7.51
CA VAL A 36 7.58 1.98 6.99
C VAL A 36 8.61 2.74 6.15
N MET A 37 8.21 3.85 5.51
CA MET A 37 9.10 4.71 4.72
C MET A 37 10.05 5.55 5.56
N GLU A 38 9.80 5.67 6.87
CA GLU A 38 10.61 6.45 7.82
C GLU A 38 11.59 5.56 8.60
N MET A 39 11.38 4.24 8.57
CA MET A 39 12.17 3.27 9.35
C MET A 39 13.58 3.06 8.78
N SER A 40 14.55 2.87 9.68
CA SER A 40 15.87 2.34 9.31
C SER A 40 15.73 0.95 8.68
N HIS A 41 16.45 0.70 7.59
CA HIS A 41 16.57 -0.64 7.00
C HIS A 41 17.61 -1.53 7.71
N ARG A 42 18.46 -0.91 8.55
CA ARG A 42 19.32 -1.63 9.50
C ARG A 42 18.53 -1.93 10.75
#